data_AF-A0AAD2WDD6-F1
#
_entry.id   AF-A0AAD2WDD6-F1
#
_cell.length_a   1.000
_cell.length_b   1.000
_cell.length_c   1.000
_cell.angle_alpha   90.00
_cell.angle_beta   90.00
_cell.angle_gamma   90.00
#
_symmetry.space_group_name_H-M   'P 1'
#
loop_
_entity.id
_entity.type
_entity.pdbx_description
1 polymer ?
#
loop_
_entity_poly.entity_id
_entity_poly.type
_entity_poly.pdbx_seq_one_letter_code
_entity_poly.pdbx_strand_id
1 'polypeptide(L)' 'MARNTGSARCSHCGAEYRLFSIFNRDMQGLCKAWRGRHERACAAKTPAQRRSWAKRFEGMDRTESSITVDLEHPGFLDFQ' A
#
# COMPACT_ATOMS: atom_id res chain seq x y z
N MET A 1 15.10 17.87 5.94
CA MET A 1 13.68 18.24 6.09
C MET A 1 12.88 16.96 6.34
N ALA A 2 12.38 16.74 7.56
CA ALA A 2 11.53 15.60 7.83
C ALA A 2 10.23 15.76 7.03
N ARG A 3 9.90 14.76 6.21
CA ARG A 3 8.65 14.76 5.46
C ARG A 3 7.59 14.20 6.39
N ASN A 4 6.80 15.09 6.99
CA ASN A 4 5.63 14.78 7.82
C ASN A 4 4.56 13.97 7.07
N THR A 5 4.67 13.93 5.75
CA THR A 5 3.92 13.06 4.84
C THR A 5 4.85 12.03 4.21
N GLY A 6 4.45 10.77 4.23
CA GLY A 6 5.06 9.70 3.47
C GLY A 6 4.02 9.02 2.58
N SER A 7 4.43 8.59 1.40
CA SER A 7 3.66 7.63 0.62
C SER A 7 4.58 6.59 -0.01
N ALA A 8 4.05 5.39 -0.22
CA ALA A 8 4.69 4.37 -1.01
C ALA A 8 3.65 3.49 -1.69
N ARG A 9 3.90 3.15 -2.96
CA ARG A 9 3.05 2.27 -3.76
C ARG A 9 3.74 0.94 -4.01
N CYS A 10 2.99 -0.15 -3.89
CA CYS A 10 3.41 -1.49 -4.26
C CYS A 10 3.45 -1.63 -5.79
N SER A 11 4.54 -2.16 -6.32
CA SER A 11 4.70 -2.38 -7.77
C SER A 11 3.89 -3.56 -8.31
N HIS A 12 3.55 -4.53 -7.45
CA HIS A 12 2.83 -5.74 -7.86
C HIS A 12 1.32 -5.57 -7.88
N CYS A 13 0.75 -4.92 -6.86
CA CYS A 13 -0.69 -4.80 -6.70
C CYS A 13 -1.20 -3.35 -6.73
N GLY A 14 -0.32 -2.35 -6.85
CA GLY A 14 -0.73 -0.96 -6.90
C GLY A 14 -1.19 -0.36 -5.56
N ALA A 15 -1.23 -1.14 -4.48
CA ALA A 15 -1.62 -0.65 -3.15
C ALA A 15 -0.74 0.52 -2.70
N GLU A 16 -1.36 1.62 -2.30
CA GLU A 16 -0.69 2.84 -1.85
C GLU A 16 -0.86 3.00 -0.34
N TYR A 17 0.25 3.01 0.39
CA TYR A 17 0.28 3.32 1.81
C TYR A 17 0.71 4.76 2.01
N ARG A 18 -0.16 5.55 2.63
CA ARG A 18 0.09 6.94 2.96
C ARG A 18 0.14 7.09 4.48
N LEU A 19 1.12 7.84 4.95
CA LEU A 19 1.27 8.20 6.35
C LEU A 19 1.35 9.72 6.46
N PHE A 20 0.65 10.24 7.45
CA PHE A 20 0.72 11.63 7.84
C PHE A 20 0.90 11.73 9.36
N SER A 21 1.79 12.59 9.80
CA SER A 21 1.96 12.89 11.22
C SER A 21 2.41 14.32 11.44
N ILE A 22 1.88 14.95 12.47
CA ILE A 22 2.30 16.27 12.95
C ILE A 22 3.63 16.22 13.72
N PHE A 23 4.08 15.02 14.10
CA PHE A 23 5.37 14.82 14.77
C PHE A 23 6.50 14.69 13.75
N ASN A 24 7.68 15.22 14.09
CA ASN A 24 8.91 15.20 13.28
C ASN A 24 9.50 13.77 13.14
N ARG A 25 8.75 12.86 12.52
CA ARG A 25 9.12 11.47 12.24
C ARG A 25 9.32 11.31 10.74
N ASP A 26 10.23 10.42 10.36
CA ASP A 26 10.45 10.07 8.95
C ASP A 26 9.34 9.14 8.44
N MET A 27 8.19 9.73 8.12
CA MET A 27 7.03 9.01 7.57
C MET A 27 7.37 8.37 6.22
N GLN A 28 8.23 9.00 5.43
CA GLN A 28 8.68 8.45 4.16
C GLN A 28 9.48 7.15 4.35
N GLY A 29 10.35 7.08 5.36
CA GLY A 29 11.09 5.87 5.74
C GLY A 29 10.16 4.74 6.16
N LEU A 30 9.13 5.04 6.96
CA LEU A 30 8.11 4.06 7.34
C LEU A 30 7.31 3.53 6.14
N CYS A 31 6.92 4.41 5.22
CA CYS A 31 6.26 4.00 3.98
C CYS A 31 7.16 3.11 3.10
N LYS A 32 8.46 3.43 2.99
CA LYS A 32 9.43 2.59 2.27
C LYS A 32 9.61 1.22 2.93
N ALA A 33 9.68 1.17 4.26
CA ALA A 33 9.78 -0.08 5.02
C ALA A 33 8.52 -0.94 4.85
N TRP A 34 7.33 -0.33 4.87
CA TRP A 34 6.08 -1.01 4.52
C TRP A 34 6.13 -1.57 3.11
N ARG A 35 6.53 -0.76 2.12
CA ARG A 35 6.61 -1.20 0.71
C ARG A 35 7.50 -2.42 0.56
N GLY A 36 8.70 -2.41 1.13
CA GLY A 36 9.63 -3.55 1.03
C GLY A 36 9.07 -4.85 1.64
N ARG A 37 8.40 -4.76 2.80
CA ARG A 37 7.74 -5.92 3.41
C ARG A 37 6.53 -6.39 2.61
N HIS A 38 5.71 -5.45 2.16
CA HIS A 38 4.51 -5.75 1.40
C HIS A 38 4.85 -6.33 0.03
N GLU A 39 5.76 -5.72 -0.74
CA GLU A 39 6.17 -6.21 -2.06
C GLU A 39 6.73 -7.63 -1.99
N ARG A 40 7.57 -7.93 -0.99
CA ARG A 40 8.11 -9.30 -0.79
C ARG A 40 6.98 -10.32 -0.59
N ALA A 41 5.98 -10.00 0.23
CA ALA A 41 4.83 -10.87 0.43
C ALA A 41 3.89 -10.90 -0.79
N CYS A 42 3.77 -9.79 -1.50
CA CYS A 42 2.89 -9.63 -2.65
C CYS A 42 3.41 -10.39 -3.87
N ALA A 43 4.72 -10.39 -4.09
CA ALA A 43 5.39 -11.16 -5.14
C ALA A 43 5.09 -12.66 -5.06
N ALA A 44 5.02 -13.21 -3.83
CA ALA A 44 4.72 -14.63 -3.59
C ALA A 44 3.23 -14.97 -3.63
N LYS A 45 2.32 -13.98 -3.68
CA LYS A 45 0.86 -14.19 -3.66
C LYS A 45 0.29 -14.18 -5.07
N THR A 46 -0.69 -15.06 -5.31
CA THR A 46 -1.50 -15.03 -6.54
C THR A 46 -2.44 -13.80 -6.57
N PRO A 47 -2.94 -13.40 -7.75
CA PRO A 47 -3.91 -12.29 -7.85
C PRO A 47 -5.12 -12.47 -6.92
N ALA A 48 -5.69 -13.68 -6.85
CA ALA A 48 -6.79 -14.01 -5.93
C ALA A 48 -6.43 -13.78 -4.45
N GLN A 49 -5.23 -14.20 -4.02
CA GLN A 49 -4.76 -13.98 -2.64
C GLN A 49 -4.50 -12.51 -2.33
N ARG A 50 -4.00 -11.75 -3.31
CA ARG A 50 -3.81 -10.29 -3.19
C ARG A 50 -5.17 -9.60 -3.06
N ARG A 51 -6.17 -9.99 -3.85
CA ARG A 51 -7.53 -9.45 -3.81
C ARG A 51 -8.20 -9.73 -2.46
N SER A 52 -8.06 -10.96 -1.93
CA SER A 52 -8.57 -11.30 -0.58
C SER A 52 -7.93 -10.46 0.52
N TRP A 53 -6.65 -10.12 0.42
CA TRP A 53 -6.00 -9.18 1.33
C TRP A 53 -6.54 -7.76 1.16
N ALA A 54 -6.69 -7.30 -0.10
CA ALA A 54 -7.12 -5.96 -0.45
C ALA A 54 -8.58 -5.65 -0.05
N LYS A 55 -9.47 -6.65 -0.06
CA LYS A 55 -10.86 -6.50 0.41
C LYS A 55 -11.00 -5.87 1.80
N ARG A 56 -10.01 -6.06 2.68
CA ARG A 56 -10.01 -5.45 4.03
C ARG A 56 -9.84 -3.92 4.01
N PHE A 57 -9.37 -3.39 2.90
CA PHE A 57 -9.06 -1.98 2.68
C PHE A 57 -9.96 -1.37 1.59
N GLU A 58 -10.93 -2.14 1.08
CA GLU A 58 -11.93 -1.67 0.13
C GLU A 58 -12.77 -0.56 0.78
N GLY A 59 -12.87 0.60 0.11
CA GLY A 59 -13.59 1.77 0.63
C GLY A 59 -12.84 2.54 1.73
N MET A 60 -11.57 2.22 2.02
CA MET A 60 -10.76 3.08 2.89
C MET A 60 -10.38 4.38 2.17
N ASP A 61 -10.82 5.48 2.75
CA ASP A 61 -10.58 6.82 2.23
C ASP A 61 -9.12 7.29 2.45
N ARG A 62 -8.74 8.27 1.63
CA ARG A 62 -7.41 8.92 1.65
C ARG A 62 -7.24 9.95 2.76
N THR A 63 -8.21 10.03 3.67
CA THR A 63 -8.39 11.17 4.57
C THR A 63 -7.38 11.21 5.72
N GLU A 64 -6.73 10.09 6.09
CA GLU A 64 -5.62 10.04 7.06
C GLU A 64 -4.62 8.91 6.74
N SER A 65 -3.72 8.58 7.67
CA SER A 65 -2.72 7.48 7.57
C SER A 65 -3.38 6.13 7.25
N SER A 66 -3.56 5.83 5.96
CA SER A 66 -4.34 4.69 5.49
C SER A 66 -3.63 3.93 4.38
N ILE A 67 -4.00 2.65 4.23
CA ILE A 67 -3.67 1.84 3.06
C ILE A 67 -4.87 1.97 2.13
N THR A 68 -4.60 2.42 0.91
CA THR A 68 -5.59 2.48 -0.17
C THR A 68 -5.25 1.43 -1.22
N VAL A 69 -6.28 0.77 -1.73
CA VAL A 69 -6.15 -0.28 -2.73
C VAL A 69 -7.08 0.04 -3.89
N ASP A 70 -6.57 -0.16 -5.10
CA ASP A 70 -7.36 -0.11 -6.32
C ASP A 70 -7.57 -1.55 -6.79
N LEU A 71 -8.77 -2.10 -6.56
CA LEU A 71 -9.10 -3.48 -6.91
C LEU A 71 -9.19 -3.72 -8.43
N GLU A 72 -9.26 -2.64 -9.21
CA GLU A 72 -9.23 -2.67 -10.67
C GLU A 72 -7.79 -2.77 -11.20
N HIS A 73 -6.78 -2.59 -10.32
CA HIS A 73 -5.38 -2.70 -10.71
C HIS A 73 -5.06 -4.11 -11.25
N PRO A 74 -4.27 -4.22 -12.34
CA PRO A 74 -3.98 -5.50 -12.99
C PRO A 74 -3.33 -6.54 -12.08
N GLY A 75 -2.66 -6.08 -11.02
CA GLY A 75 -2.09 -6.93 -9.98
C GLY A 75 -3.09 -7.73 -9.13
N PHE A 76 -4.38 -7.38 -9.20
CA PHE A 76 -5.50 -8.10 -8.59
C PHE A 76 -6.40 -8.80 -9.61
N LEU A 77 -6.18 -8.54 -10.90
CA LEU A 77 -6.87 -9.21 -11.98
C LEU A 77 -6.11 -10.49 -12.31
N ASP A 78 -6.85 -11.57 -12.46
CA ASP A 78 -6.31 -12.84 -12.94
C ASP A 78 -6.10 -12.67 -14.45
N PHE A 79 -4.98 -12.07 -14.84
CA PHE A 79 -4.53 -12.17 -16.22
C PHE A 79 -3.95 -13.57 -16.39
N GLN A 80 -4.83 -14.49 -16.79
CA GLN A 80 -4.45 -15.74 -17.43
C GLN A 80 -3.78 -15.47 -18.77
#